data_AF-A0A1M5XAJ5-F1
#
_entry.id   AF-A0A1M5XAJ5-F1
#
_cell.length_a   1.000
_cell.length_b   1.000
_cell.length_c   1.000
_cell.angle_alpha   90.00
_cell.angle_beta   90.00
_cell.angle_gamma   90.00
#
_symmetry.space_group_name_H-M   'P 1'
#
loop_
_entity.id
_entity.type
_entity.pdbx_description
1 polymer ?
#
loop_
_entity_poly.entity_id
_entity_poly.type
_entity_poly.pdbx_seq_one_letter_code
_entity_poly.pdbx_strand_id
1 'polypeptide(L)'
;MSTTKQETHRAAMPQQDSPWPHVRLSETDRLETFSDSVLSITITLLVAEIVRPEYASGQLLEKLTAQWASYIAFLASFCYAGVIWLNHRAVFARVRYCDRSLHLANLFLLLTSALIPFPTAILSAAIQSGNEFDAKVAVTLYAAIAGSMCLAWLVVFHVLSIHPYLVEDGVGPDFFPKERFRAWAGVILYAVAGLAGWLSTPKLAMLIFLALPVFYGITSEGLTETRLRLQFGRAHRRAFAKSGHEGVHAE
;
A
#
# COMPACT_ATOMS: atom_id res chain seq x y z
N MET A 1 -28.84 35.69 60.86
CA MET A 1 -28.53 36.94 60.14
C MET A 1 -27.01 36.92 59.91
N SER A 2 -26.40 36.75 58.74
CA SER A 2 -26.79 36.74 57.33
C SER A 2 -25.78 35.80 56.62
N THR A 3 -26.23 34.87 55.76
CA THR A 3 -25.33 34.06 54.92
C THR A 3 -25.54 34.44 53.46
N THR A 4 -24.62 35.26 52.94
CA THR A 4 -24.57 35.70 51.54
C THR A 4 -24.14 34.52 50.65
N LYS A 5 -25.08 33.90 49.94
CA LYS A 5 -24.77 33.01 48.81
C LYS A 5 -24.54 33.87 47.56
N GLN A 6 -23.28 33.98 47.13
CA GLN A 6 -22.91 34.43 45.80
C GLN A 6 -23.30 33.35 44.78
N GLU A 7 -24.44 33.51 44.13
CA GLU A 7 -24.74 32.83 42.87
C GLU A 7 -24.02 33.57 41.74
N THR A 8 -22.85 33.05 41.36
CA THR A 8 -22.20 33.43 40.10
C THR A 8 -22.94 32.74 38.96
N HIS A 9 -23.89 33.46 38.38
CA HIS A 9 -24.51 33.17 37.09
C HIS A 9 -23.40 33.12 36.01
N ARG A 10 -22.82 31.94 35.77
CA ARG A 10 -21.96 31.69 34.61
C ARG A 10 -22.88 31.60 33.40
N ALA A 11 -23.08 32.75 32.73
CA ALA A 11 -23.80 32.83 31.47
C ALA A 11 -23.22 31.78 30.50
N ALA A 12 -24.06 30.84 30.06
CA ALA A 12 -23.72 29.93 28.99
C ALA A 12 -23.45 30.76 27.73
N MET A 13 -22.22 30.69 27.20
CA MET A 13 -21.91 31.33 25.92
C MET A 13 -22.81 30.72 24.85
N PRO A 14 -23.49 31.53 24.01
CA PRO A 14 -24.30 31.02 22.93
C PRO A 14 -23.40 30.24 21.96
N GLN A 15 -23.82 29.02 21.65
CA GLN A 15 -23.17 28.13 20.70
C GLN A 15 -23.19 28.84 19.34
N GLN A 16 -22.01 29.29 18.89
CA GLN A 16 -21.87 30.10 17.70
C GLN A 16 -21.96 29.19 16.49
N ASP A 17 -23.14 29.13 15.87
CA ASP A 17 -23.37 28.39 14.63
C ASP A 17 -22.51 28.99 13.51
N SER A 18 -21.38 28.34 13.23
CA SER A 18 -20.53 28.68 12.09
C SER A 18 -21.33 28.49 10.79
N PRO A 19 -21.35 29.47 9.88
CA PRO A 19 -22.02 29.34 8.58
C PRO A 19 -21.33 28.34 7.65
N TRP A 20 -20.14 27.85 8.03
CA TRP A 20 -19.38 26.87 7.28
C TRP A 20 -19.61 25.46 7.82
N PRO A 21 -19.80 24.46 6.94
CA PRO A 21 -19.91 23.07 7.36
C PRO A 21 -18.62 22.65 8.10
N HIS A 22 -18.78 22.17 9.33
CA HIS A 22 -17.68 21.60 10.09
C HIS A 22 -17.31 20.22 9.52
N VAL A 23 -16.55 20.20 8.43
CA VAL A 23 -15.98 18.97 7.87
C VAL A 23 -14.82 18.54 8.76
N ARG A 24 -15.12 17.77 9.81
CA ARG A 24 -14.10 17.00 10.54
C ARG A 24 -13.95 15.65 9.83
N LEU A 25 -12.78 15.41 9.26
CA LEU A 25 -12.42 14.10 8.72
C LEU A 25 -12.61 13.04 9.81
N SER A 26 -13.10 11.86 9.43
CA SER A 26 -13.15 10.75 10.37
C SER A 26 -11.72 10.33 10.75
N GLU A 27 -11.54 9.68 11.90
CA GLU A 27 -10.23 9.15 12.29
C GLU A 27 -9.69 8.14 11.26
N THR A 28 -10.59 7.40 10.59
CA THR A 28 -10.24 6.52 9.47
C THR A 28 -9.72 7.31 8.26
N ASP A 29 -10.40 8.38 7.84
CA ASP A 29 -9.94 9.21 6.71
C ASP A 29 -8.55 9.83 6.97
N ARG A 30 -8.29 10.24 8.22
CA ARG A 30 -6.99 10.78 8.64
C ARG A 30 -5.90 9.70 8.59
N LEU A 31 -6.21 8.49 9.05
CA LEU A 31 -5.31 7.35 8.96
C LEU A 31 -4.99 7.02 7.49
N GLU A 32 -6.01 6.94 6.64
CA GLU A 32 -5.82 6.67 5.20
C GLU A 32 -4.96 7.73 4.53
N THR A 33 -5.24 9.02 4.80
CA THR A 33 -4.46 10.13 4.25
C THR A 33 -2.99 10.07 4.69
N PHE A 34 -2.74 9.71 5.95
CA PHE A 34 -1.38 9.54 6.47
C PHE A 34 -0.68 8.35 5.81
N SER A 35 -1.35 7.20 5.71
CA SER A 35 -0.83 6.00 5.05
C SER A 35 -0.51 6.26 3.57
N ASP A 36 -1.40 6.94 2.84
CA ASP A 36 -1.19 7.33 1.45
C ASP A 36 0.03 8.23 1.27
N SER A 37 0.24 9.16 2.22
CA SER A 37 1.41 10.04 2.21
C SER A 37 2.72 9.24 2.39
N VAL A 38 2.75 8.31 3.35
CA VAL A 38 3.92 7.47 3.61
C VAL A 38 4.21 6.53 2.43
N LEU A 39 3.18 5.90 1.86
CA LEU A 39 3.34 5.01 0.71
C LEU A 39 3.79 5.78 -0.54
N SER A 40 3.28 7.00 -0.75
CA SER A 40 3.72 7.88 -1.84
C SER A 40 5.21 8.23 -1.69
N ILE A 41 5.64 8.64 -0.49
CA ILE A 41 7.06 8.93 -0.22
C ILE A 41 7.91 7.69 -0.48
N THR A 42 7.50 6.54 0.03
CA THR A 42 8.18 5.25 -0.19
C THR A 42 8.39 4.98 -1.68
N ILE A 43 7.33 5.11 -2.49
CA ILE A 43 7.40 4.92 -3.94
C ILE A 43 8.36 5.92 -4.60
N THR A 44 8.35 7.18 -4.18
CA THR A 44 9.27 8.20 -4.73
C THR A 44 10.72 7.99 -4.30
N LEU A 45 10.98 7.43 -3.12
CA LEU A 45 12.34 7.12 -2.68
C LEU A 45 12.95 5.98 -3.51
N LEU A 46 12.14 5.07 -4.05
CA LEU A 46 12.65 3.99 -4.90
C LEU A 46 13.43 4.50 -6.12
N VAL A 47 12.98 5.59 -6.75
CA VAL A 47 13.70 6.13 -7.92
C VAL A 47 15.01 6.82 -7.49
N ALA A 48 15.07 7.33 -6.26
CA ALA A 48 16.29 7.93 -5.71
C ALA A 48 17.41 6.89 -5.53
N GLU A 49 17.08 5.61 -5.40
CA GLU A 49 18.06 4.51 -5.33
C GLU A 49 18.71 4.19 -6.69
N ILE A 50 18.20 4.72 -7.80
CA ILE A 50 18.87 4.64 -9.11
C ILE A 50 19.94 5.74 -9.17
N VAL A 51 21.12 5.42 -8.65
CA VAL A 51 22.23 6.37 -8.58
C VAL A 51 22.82 6.63 -9.97
N ARG A 52 23.06 7.90 -10.30
CA ARG A 52 23.76 8.30 -11.52
C ARG A 52 25.15 7.65 -11.57
N PRO A 53 25.52 6.96 -12.67
CA PRO A 53 26.87 6.41 -12.77
C PRO A 53 27.91 7.53 -12.94
N GLU A 54 29.10 7.32 -12.40
CA GLU A 54 30.28 8.07 -12.80
C GLU A 54 30.76 7.58 -14.17
N TYR A 55 31.07 8.49 -15.09
CA TYR A 55 31.49 8.16 -16.46
C TYR A 55 32.48 9.18 -17.01
N ALA A 56 33.42 8.72 -17.84
CA ALA A 56 34.24 9.59 -18.68
C ALA A 56 33.51 9.93 -20.00
N SER A 57 33.95 11.00 -20.67
CA SER A 57 33.40 11.38 -21.98
C SER A 57 33.41 10.19 -22.95
N GLY A 58 32.26 9.92 -23.58
CA GLY A 58 32.08 8.79 -24.50
C GLY A 58 31.65 7.46 -23.86
N GLN A 59 31.67 7.32 -22.53
CA GLN A 59 31.33 6.05 -21.85
C GLN A 59 29.90 5.99 -21.27
N LEU A 60 29.10 7.04 -21.45
CA LEU A 60 27.78 7.16 -20.82
C LEU A 60 26.85 5.97 -21.14
N LEU A 61 26.79 5.56 -22.42
CA LEU A 61 25.91 4.47 -22.83
C LEU A 61 26.27 3.15 -22.15
N GLU A 62 27.56 2.80 -22.13
CA GLU A 62 28.07 1.59 -21.48
C GLU A 62 27.69 1.59 -19.99
N LYS A 63 27.96 2.70 -19.29
CA LYS A 63 27.66 2.81 -17.85
C LYS A 63 26.17 2.75 -17.54
N LEU A 64 25.31 3.33 -18.37
CA LEU A 64 23.86 3.21 -18.22
C LEU A 64 23.39 1.76 -18.46
N THR A 65 23.89 1.09 -19.49
CA THR A 65 23.53 -0.31 -19.76
C THR A 65 24.01 -1.27 -18.67
N ALA A 66 25.12 -0.96 -18.00
CA ALA A 66 25.64 -1.75 -16.88
C ALA A 66 24.75 -1.68 -15.62
N GLN A 67 23.90 -0.64 -15.48
CA GLN A 67 22.98 -0.47 -14.35
C GLN A 67 21.65 -1.25 -14.47
N TRP A 68 21.56 -2.21 -15.39
CA TRP A 68 20.34 -3.00 -15.62
C TRP A 68 19.73 -3.58 -14.32
N ALA A 69 20.58 -3.98 -13.36
CA ALA A 69 20.12 -4.55 -12.09
C ALA A 69 19.38 -3.51 -11.23
N SER A 70 19.80 -2.25 -11.22
CA SER A 70 19.10 -1.15 -10.55
C SER A 70 17.73 -0.90 -11.17
N TYR A 71 17.60 -0.98 -12.50
CA TYR A 71 16.31 -0.79 -13.18
C TYR A 71 15.32 -1.92 -12.84
N ILE A 72 15.78 -3.17 -12.81
CA ILE A 72 14.93 -4.30 -12.46
C ILE A 72 14.56 -4.27 -10.98
N ALA A 73 15.51 -3.99 -10.08
CA ALA A 73 15.25 -3.87 -8.65
C ALA A 73 14.25 -2.74 -8.37
N PHE A 74 14.44 -1.57 -8.98
CA PHE A 74 13.50 -0.45 -8.92
C PHE A 74 12.10 -0.87 -9.37
N LEU A 75 11.97 -1.48 -10.56
CA LEU A 75 10.67 -1.85 -11.11
C LEU A 75 9.96 -2.88 -10.24
N ALA A 76 10.69 -3.89 -9.75
CA ALA A 76 10.16 -4.90 -8.84
C ALA A 76 9.62 -4.27 -7.55
N SER A 77 10.40 -3.40 -6.92
CA SER A 77 10.00 -2.71 -5.68
C SER A 77 8.90 -1.68 -5.90
N PHE A 78 8.88 -1.00 -7.05
CA PHE A 78 7.83 -0.06 -7.41
C PHE A 78 6.50 -0.79 -7.57
N CYS A 79 6.50 -1.91 -8.32
CA CYS A 79 5.33 -2.77 -8.42
C CYS A 79 4.91 -3.29 -7.05
N TYR A 80 5.85 -3.71 -6.21
CA TYR A 80 5.56 -4.22 -4.87
C TYR A 80 4.88 -3.15 -3.98
N ALA A 81 5.47 -1.97 -3.89
CA ALA A 81 4.89 -0.83 -3.16
C ALA A 81 3.52 -0.42 -3.73
N GLY A 82 3.35 -0.42 -5.05
CA GLY A 82 2.07 -0.15 -5.71
C GLY A 82 0.99 -1.19 -5.35
N VAL A 83 1.33 -2.46 -5.28
CA VAL A 83 0.40 -3.51 -4.83
C VAL A 83 0.03 -3.35 -3.36
N ILE A 84 1.00 -3.01 -2.51
CA ILE A 84 0.74 -2.70 -1.10
C ILE A 84 -0.27 -1.56 -0.99
N TRP A 85 -0.10 -0.49 -1.78
CA TRP A 85 -1.02 0.63 -1.81
C TRP A 85 -2.42 0.25 -2.32
N LEU A 86 -2.52 -0.54 -3.40
CA LEU A 86 -3.80 -1.02 -3.90
C LEU A 86 -4.55 -1.88 -2.86
N ASN A 87 -3.84 -2.77 -2.18
CA ASN A 87 -4.41 -3.60 -1.12
C ASN A 87 -4.79 -2.76 0.10
N HIS A 88 -3.98 -1.77 0.46
CA HIS A 88 -4.29 -0.82 1.54
C HIS A 88 -5.58 -0.09 1.29
N ARG A 89 -5.74 0.51 0.11
CA ARG A 89 -7.01 1.14 -0.26
C ARG A 89 -8.19 0.19 -0.26
N ALA A 90 -8.02 -1.03 -0.78
CA ALA A 90 -9.11 -2.00 -0.82
C ALA A 90 -9.58 -2.43 0.58
N VAL A 91 -8.63 -2.67 1.51
CA VAL A 91 -8.94 -3.08 2.88
C VAL A 91 -9.50 -1.91 3.70
N PHE A 92 -8.87 -0.74 3.66
CA PHE A 92 -9.27 0.41 4.48
C PHE A 92 -10.58 1.06 4.00
N ALA A 93 -10.92 0.95 2.70
CA ALA A 93 -12.24 1.32 2.20
C ALA A 93 -13.40 0.49 2.80
N ARG A 94 -13.11 -0.59 3.55
CA ARG A 94 -14.09 -1.43 4.27
C ARG A 94 -14.00 -1.26 5.78
N VAL A 95 -13.15 -0.36 6.26
CA VAL A 95 -12.96 -0.07 7.69
C VAL A 95 -13.85 1.13 8.06
N ARG A 96 -14.80 0.91 8.96
CA ARG A 96 -15.73 1.94 9.44
C ARG A 96 -15.16 2.73 10.60
N TYR A 97 -14.44 2.07 11.50
CA TYR A 97 -13.86 2.68 12.70
C TYR A 97 -12.40 2.26 12.85
N CYS A 98 -11.58 3.16 13.39
CA CYS A 98 -10.20 2.84 13.76
C CYS A 98 -10.01 2.97 15.27
N ASP A 99 -9.63 1.87 15.91
CA ASP A 99 -9.22 1.87 17.31
C ASP A 99 -7.69 1.92 17.45
N ARG A 100 -7.21 1.82 18.69
CA ARG A 100 -5.77 1.83 18.99
C ARG A 100 -5.03 0.62 18.40
N SER A 101 -5.65 -0.55 18.40
CA SER A 101 -5.02 -1.78 17.91
C SER A 101 -4.82 -1.72 16.40
N LEU A 102 -5.82 -1.24 15.66
CA LEU A 102 -5.72 -1.06 14.22
C LEU A 102 -4.73 0.04 13.85
N HIS A 103 -4.66 1.14 14.62
CA HIS A 103 -3.63 2.15 14.47
C HIS A 103 -2.21 1.57 14.60
N LEU A 104 -1.95 0.77 15.63
CA LEU A 104 -0.63 0.15 15.82
C LEU A 104 -0.30 -0.86 14.71
N ALA A 105 -1.28 -1.65 14.28
CA ALA A 105 -1.12 -2.56 13.14
C ALA A 105 -0.80 -1.80 11.85
N ASN A 106 -1.49 -0.68 11.59
CA ASN A 106 -1.23 0.19 10.45
C ASN A 106 0.17 0.83 10.54
N LEU A 107 0.61 1.29 11.72
CA LEU A 107 1.97 1.81 11.88
C LEU A 107 3.05 0.75 11.60
N PHE A 108 2.82 -0.50 12.01
CA PHE A 108 3.72 -1.60 11.68
C PHE A 108 3.74 -1.91 10.17
N LEU A 109 2.58 -1.84 9.51
CA LEU A 109 2.48 -1.92 8.06
C LEU A 109 3.25 -0.79 7.36
N LEU A 110 3.11 0.44 7.84
CA LEU A 110 3.84 1.60 7.30
C LEU A 110 5.35 1.55 7.57
N LEU A 111 5.76 1.02 8.72
CA LEU A 111 7.17 0.81 9.03
C LEU A 111 7.80 -0.16 8.02
N THR A 112 7.15 -1.30 7.79
CA THR A 112 7.67 -2.31 6.85
C THR A 112 7.62 -1.82 5.39
N SER A 113 6.67 -0.96 5.02
CA SER A 113 6.63 -0.35 3.68
C SER A 113 7.76 0.66 3.49
N ALA A 114 7.97 1.55 4.46
CA ALA A 114 9.02 2.56 4.40
C ALA A 114 10.43 1.95 4.33
N LEU A 115 10.61 0.70 4.77
CA LEU A 115 11.87 -0.02 4.66
C LEU A 115 12.17 -0.55 3.25
N ILE A 116 11.21 -0.63 2.32
CA ILE A 116 11.39 -1.26 0.99
C ILE A 116 12.53 -0.64 0.14
N PRO A 117 12.78 0.69 0.13
CA PRO A 117 13.88 1.25 -0.65
C PRO A 117 15.27 0.73 -0.25
N PHE A 118 15.50 0.55 1.05
CA PHE A 118 16.79 0.10 1.58
C PHE A 118 17.29 -1.25 1.01
N PRO A 119 16.56 -2.38 1.12
CA PRO A 119 16.98 -3.64 0.52
C PRO A 119 17.00 -3.59 -1.02
N THR A 120 16.22 -2.70 -1.65
CA THR A 120 16.23 -2.51 -3.11
C THR A 120 17.59 -1.99 -3.57
N ALA A 121 18.10 -0.97 -2.87
CA ALA A 121 19.41 -0.39 -3.13
C ALA A 121 20.53 -1.44 -2.94
N ILE A 122 20.51 -2.13 -1.79
CA ILE A 122 21.50 -3.17 -1.46
C ILE A 122 21.47 -4.30 -2.50
N LEU A 123 20.29 -4.77 -2.89
CA LEU A 123 20.16 -5.82 -3.91
C LEU A 123 20.76 -5.38 -5.24
N SER A 124 20.44 -4.17 -5.70
CA SER A 124 20.96 -3.69 -6.98
C SER A 124 22.48 -3.53 -6.97
N ALA A 125 23.07 -3.05 -5.86
CA ALA A 125 24.50 -2.86 -5.70
C ALA A 125 25.25 -4.20 -5.61
N ALA A 126 24.72 -5.16 -4.83
CA ALA A 126 25.31 -6.48 -4.66
C ALA A 126 25.29 -7.31 -5.96
N ILE A 127 24.27 -7.15 -6.79
CA ILE A 127 24.22 -7.81 -8.11
C ILE A 127 25.22 -7.16 -9.08
N GLN A 128 25.40 -5.84 -9.01
CA GLN A 128 26.38 -5.12 -9.86
C GLN A 128 27.83 -5.41 -9.49
N SER A 129 28.14 -5.63 -8.20
CA SER A 129 29.51 -5.97 -7.77
C SER A 129 29.98 -7.32 -8.30
N GLY A 130 29.05 -8.20 -8.67
CA GLY A 130 29.35 -9.56 -9.15
C GLY A 130 29.78 -10.52 -8.04
N ASN A 131 29.83 -10.07 -6.77
CA ASN A 131 30.12 -10.93 -5.63
C ASN A 131 28.88 -11.78 -5.29
N GLU A 132 29.01 -13.09 -5.46
CA GLU A 132 27.88 -14.01 -5.25
C GLU A 132 27.41 -14.05 -3.79
N PHE A 133 28.34 -13.97 -2.82
CA PHE A 133 27.99 -13.97 -1.41
C PHE A 133 27.20 -12.72 -1.03
N ASP A 134 27.66 -11.54 -1.46
CA ASP A 134 26.96 -10.28 -1.21
C ASP A 134 25.56 -10.31 -1.84
N ALA A 135 25.45 -10.84 -3.06
CA ALA A 135 24.16 -10.99 -3.74
C ALA A 135 23.21 -11.95 -2.98
N LYS A 136 23.71 -13.04 -2.40
CA LYS A 136 22.92 -13.95 -1.56
C LYS A 136 22.42 -13.27 -0.29
N VAL A 137 23.29 -12.50 0.39
CA VAL A 137 22.91 -11.71 1.58
C VAL A 137 21.85 -10.68 1.21
N ALA A 138 22.04 -9.95 0.11
CA ALA A 138 21.11 -8.92 -0.34
C ALA A 138 19.72 -9.49 -0.72
N VAL A 139 19.69 -10.63 -1.43
CA VAL A 139 18.44 -11.34 -1.74
C VAL A 139 17.72 -11.79 -0.48
N THR A 140 18.47 -12.29 0.51
CA THR A 140 17.89 -12.75 1.79
C THR A 140 17.32 -11.58 2.58
N LEU A 141 18.03 -10.44 2.62
CA LEU A 141 17.55 -9.22 3.24
C LEU A 141 16.28 -8.71 2.56
N TYR A 142 16.25 -8.67 1.23
CA TYR A 142 15.07 -8.28 0.47
C TYR A 142 13.88 -9.20 0.77
N ALA A 143 14.09 -10.51 0.75
CA ALA A 143 13.06 -11.50 1.09
C ALA A 143 12.55 -11.34 2.54
N ALA A 144 13.44 -11.04 3.49
CA ALA A 144 13.06 -10.83 4.88
C ALA A 144 12.18 -9.58 5.07
N ILE A 145 12.52 -8.46 4.41
CA ILE A 145 11.73 -7.23 4.46
C ILE A 145 10.40 -7.39 3.70
N ALA A 146 10.40 -8.04 2.54
CA ALA A 146 9.16 -8.34 1.82
C ALA A 146 8.26 -9.30 2.61
N GLY A 147 8.84 -10.31 3.25
CA GLY A 147 8.14 -11.23 4.14
C GLY A 147 7.58 -10.53 5.39
N SER A 148 8.32 -9.61 6.01
CA SER A 148 7.85 -8.84 7.17
C SER A 148 6.68 -7.92 6.81
N MET A 149 6.67 -7.36 5.59
CA MET A 149 5.52 -6.65 5.04
C MET A 149 4.29 -7.57 4.90
N CYS A 150 4.46 -8.80 4.41
CA CYS A 150 3.35 -9.77 4.37
C CYS A 150 2.87 -10.16 5.78
N LEU A 151 3.78 -10.26 6.76
CA LEU A 151 3.43 -10.46 8.17
C LEU A 151 2.66 -9.27 8.73
N ALA A 152 3.02 -8.03 8.37
CA ALA A 152 2.29 -6.84 8.80
C ALA A 152 0.84 -6.84 8.32
N TRP A 153 0.58 -7.30 7.09
CA TRP A 153 -0.79 -7.56 6.61
C TRP A 153 -1.53 -8.59 7.46
N LEU A 154 -0.87 -9.68 7.84
CA LEU A 154 -1.47 -10.69 8.73
C LEU A 154 -1.83 -10.10 10.11
N VAL A 155 -1.04 -9.17 10.64
CA VAL A 155 -1.37 -8.45 11.87
C VAL A 155 -2.63 -7.60 11.69
N VAL A 156 -2.73 -6.85 10.58
CA VAL A 156 -3.94 -6.07 10.26
C VAL A 156 -5.17 -6.98 10.17
N PHE A 157 -5.10 -8.08 9.41
CA PHE A 157 -6.21 -9.02 9.29
C PHE A 157 -6.55 -9.72 10.61
N HIS A 158 -5.55 -9.98 11.45
CA HIS A 158 -5.78 -10.51 12.79
C HIS A 158 -6.59 -9.52 13.62
N VAL A 159 -6.18 -8.24 13.70
CA VAL A 159 -6.90 -7.20 14.42
C VAL A 159 -8.34 -7.05 13.92
N LEU A 160 -8.54 -6.98 12.60
CA LEU A 160 -9.88 -6.89 12.02
C LEU A 160 -10.75 -8.12 12.31
N SER A 161 -10.15 -9.31 12.44
CA SER A 161 -10.88 -10.54 12.78
C SER A 161 -11.30 -10.61 14.25
N ILE A 162 -10.52 -10.05 15.18
CA ILE A 162 -10.85 -10.03 16.61
C ILE A 162 -11.75 -8.86 16.98
N HIS A 163 -11.75 -7.78 16.19
CA HIS A 163 -12.58 -6.59 16.38
C HIS A 163 -13.54 -6.36 15.18
N PRO A 164 -14.57 -7.21 14.98
CA PRO A 164 -15.46 -7.10 13.81
C PRO A 164 -16.22 -5.77 13.71
N TYR A 165 -16.41 -5.07 14.83
CA TYR A 165 -17.07 -3.75 14.87
C TYR A 165 -16.29 -2.67 14.12
N LEU A 166 -15.01 -2.89 13.78
CA LEU A 166 -14.20 -1.96 12.99
C LEU A 166 -14.55 -2.00 11.49
N VAL A 167 -15.19 -3.07 11.02
CA VAL A 167 -15.48 -3.33 9.61
C VAL A 167 -16.89 -2.86 9.26
N GLU A 168 -17.09 -2.37 8.03
CA GLU A 168 -18.41 -2.03 7.51
C GLU A 168 -19.38 -3.23 7.45
N ASP A 169 -20.66 -2.97 7.66
CA ASP A 169 -21.71 -3.96 7.50
C ASP A 169 -21.85 -4.34 6.01
N GLY A 170 -21.93 -5.64 5.70
CA GLY A 170 -22.14 -6.12 4.33
C GLY A 170 -20.85 -6.46 3.55
N VAL A 171 -19.68 -6.45 4.20
CA VAL A 171 -18.47 -7.05 3.61
C VAL A 171 -18.69 -8.54 3.40
N GLY A 172 -18.42 -9.03 2.19
CA GLY A 172 -18.58 -10.44 1.85
C GLY A 172 -17.79 -11.35 2.81
N PRO A 173 -18.38 -12.45 3.30
CA PRO A 173 -17.78 -13.28 4.35
C PRO A 173 -16.42 -13.87 3.94
N ASP A 174 -16.16 -14.01 2.64
CA ASP A 174 -14.94 -14.60 2.12
C ASP A 174 -13.78 -13.60 1.94
N PHE A 175 -14.01 -12.28 2.05
CA PHE A 175 -12.99 -11.28 1.73
C PHE A 175 -11.74 -11.42 2.62
N PHE A 176 -11.90 -11.31 3.95
CA PHE A 176 -10.76 -11.40 4.87
C PHE A 176 -10.08 -12.77 4.89
N PRO A 177 -10.79 -13.91 4.84
CA PRO A 177 -10.15 -15.21 4.68
C PRO A 177 -9.29 -15.33 3.42
N LYS A 178 -9.79 -14.84 2.27
CA LYS A 178 -9.04 -14.83 1.01
C LYS A 178 -7.79 -13.95 1.11
N GLU A 179 -7.93 -12.74 1.63
CA GLU A 179 -6.79 -11.82 1.81
C GLU A 179 -5.76 -12.35 2.82
N ARG A 180 -6.21 -13.00 3.90
CA ARG A 180 -5.32 -13.67 4.86
C ARG A 180 -4.57 -14.84 4.23
N PHE A 181 -5.24 -15.64 3.39
CA PHE A 181 -4.58 -16.71 2.64
C PHE A 181 -3.53 -16.15 1.67
N ARG A 182 -3.88 -15.08 0.94
CA ARG A 182 -2.95 -14.36 0.06
C ARG A 182 -1.73 -13.83 0.81
N ALA A 183 -1.91 -13.24 1.99
CA ALA A 183 -0.80 -12.75 2.81
C ALA A 183 0.11 -13.89 3.30
N TRP A 184 -0.46 -15.02 3.73
CA TRP A 184 0.32 -16.22 4.09
C TRP A 184 1.09 -16.80 2.89
N ALA A 185 0.42 -16.91 1.74
CA ALA A 185 1.08 -17.31 0.50
C ALA A 185 2.25 -16.36 0.18
N GLY A 186 2.08 -15.05 0.36
CA GLY A 186 3.14 -14.06 0.25
C GLY A 186 4.33 -14.34 1.18
N VAL A 187 4.08 -14.55 2.48
CA VAL A 187 5.13 -14.90 3.46
C VAL A 187 5.92 -16.13 3.01
N ILE A 188 5.22 -17.20 2.63
CA ILE A 188 5.85 -18.46 2.21
C ILE A 188 6.64 -18.26 0.92
N LEU A 189 6.06 -17.59 -0.08
CA LEU A 189 6.71 -17.38 -1.37
C LEU A 189 7.97 -16.51 -1.25
N TYR A 190 7.95 -15.44 -0.45
CA TYR A 190 9.15 -14.64 -0.21
C TYR A 190 10.19 -15.39 0.61
N ALA A 191 9.78 -16.18 1.61
CA ALA A 191 10.72 -17.02 2.37
C ALA A 191 11.39 -18.09 1.48
N VAL A 192 10.61 -18.76 0.64
CA VAL A 192 11.12 -19.74 -0.34
C VAL A 192 12.02 -19.06 -1.37
N ALA A 193 11.66 -17.87 -1.86
CA ALA A 193 12.50 -17.11 -2.78
C ALA A 193 13.85 -16.70 -2.16
N GLY A 194 13.84 -16.26 -0.89
CA GLY A 194 15.06 -15.97 -0.14
C GLY A 194 15.93 -17.21 0.05
N LEU A 195 15.34 -18.33 0.47
CA LEU A 195 16.05 -19.60 0.65
C LEU A 195 16.59 -20.15 -0.68
N ALA A 196 15.79 -20.11 -1.75
CA ALA A 196 16.21 -20.52 -3.09
C ALA A 196 17.34 -19.63 -3.62
N GLY A 197 17.26 -18.31 -3.38
CA GLY A 197 18.33 -17.38 -3.72
C GLY A 197 19.63 -17.64 -2.98
N TRP A 198 19.55 -18.03 -1.70
CA TRP A 198 20.70 -18.43 -0.89
C TRP A 198 21.34 -19.74 -1.38
N LEU A 199 20.52 -20.75 -1.70
CA LEU A 199 20.98 -22.08 -2.10
C LEU A 199 21.40 -22.18 -3.57
N SER A 200 20.86 -21.32 -4.45
CA SER A 200 21.05 -21.37 -5.91
C SER A 200 21.75 -20.10 -6.42
N THR A 201 21.23 -19.49 -7.51
CA THR A 201 21.75 -18.26 -8.10
C THR A 201 20.88 -17.05 -7.70
N PRO A 202 21.47 -15.97 -7.14
CA PRO A 202 20.75 -14.74 -6.76
C PRO A 202 19.94 -14.10 -7.90
N LYS A 203 20.36 -14.29 -9.14
CA LYS A 203 19.68 -13.76 -10.34
C LYS A 203 18.28 -14.36 -10.53
N LEU A 204 18.08 -15.64 -10.18
CA LEU A 204 16.76 -16.28 -10.27
C LEU A 204 15.78 -15.67 -9.27
N ALA A 205 16.25 -15.32 -8.07
CA ALA A 205 15.42 -14.68 -7.05
C ALA A 205 14.91 -13.31 -7.50
N MET A 206 15.67 -12.54 -8.29
CA MET A 206 15.20 -11.26 -8.84
C MET A 206 14.00 -11.42 -9.77
N LEU A 207 13.98 -12.46 -10.61
CA LEU A 207 12.83 -12.74 -11.48
C LEU A 207 11.58 -13.06 -10.65
N ILE A 208 11.75 -13.81 -9.55
CA ILE A 208 10.66 -14.12 -8.62
C ILE A 208 10.18 -12.84 -7.93
N PHE A 209 11.10 -11.98 -7.47
CA PHE A 209 10.75 -10.71 -6.83
C PHE A 209 10.06 -9.71 -7.75
N LEU A 210 10.26 -9.80 -9.08
CA LEU A 210 9.50 -9.03 -10.05
C LEU A 210 8.15 -9.68 -10.38
N ALA A 211 8.14 -11.00 -10.59
CA ALA A 211 6.94 -11.72 -10.99
C ALA A 211 5.85 -11.74 -9.90
N LEU A 212 6.24 -11.89 -8.63
CA LEU A 212 5.30 -11.94 -7.51
C LEU A 212 4.47 -10.66 -7.38
N PRO A 213 5.04 -9.45 -7.26
CA PRO A 213 4.26 -8.21 -7.25
C PRO A 213 3.35 -8.06 -8.47
N VAL A 214 3.84 -8.37 -9.67
CA VAL A 214 3.02 -8.25 -10.89
C VAL A 214 1.81 -9.18 -10.82
N PHE A 215 2.02 -10.45 -10.43
CA PHE A 215 0.93 -11.41 -10.23
C PHE A 215 -0.07 -10.91 -9.18
N TYR A 216 0.40 -10.51 -7.99
CA TYR A 216 -0.46 -10.02 -6.92
C TYR A 216 -1.20 -8.73 -7.28
N GLY A 217 -0.60 -7.87 -8.09
CA GLY A 217 -1.23 -6.67 -8.63
C GLY A 217 -2.36 -7.02 -9.58
N ILE A 218 -2.13 -7.90 -10.54
CA ILE A 218 -3.17 -8.35 -11.49
C ILE A 218 -4.34 -9.00 -10.75
N THR A 219 -4.06 -9.76 -9.68
CA THR A 219 -5.10 -10.42 -8.87
C THR A 219 -5.65 -9.53 -7.73
N SER A 220 -5.22 -8.27 -7.61
CA SER A 220 -5.65 -7.42 -6.49
C SER A 220 -7.11 -6.98 -6.65
N GLU A 221 -7.86 -7.02 -5.54
CA GLU A 221 -9.25 -6.55 -5.55
C GLU A 221 -9.35 -5.03 -5.77
N GLY A 222 -8.33 -4.23 -5.43
CA GLY A 222 -8.31 -2.79 -5.68
C GLY A 222 -8.39 -2.42 -7.17
N LEU A 223 -7.74 -3.20 -8.05
CA LEU A 223 -7.88 -3.07 -9.50
C LEU A 223 -9.25 -3.56 -9.99
N THR A 224 -9.81 -4.58 -9.33
CA THR A 224 -11.12 -5.16 -9.67
C THR A 224 -12.26 -4.19 -9.35
N GLU A 225 -12.23 -3.54 -8.18
CA GLU A 225 -13.22 -2.52 -7.80
C GLU A 225 -13.19 -1.31 -8.74
N THR A 226 -11.99 -0.85 -9.11
CA THR A 226 -11.84 0.25 -10.07
C THR A 226 -12.46 -0.11 -11.42
N ARG A 227 -12.24 -1.35 -11.90
CA ARG A 227 -12.88 -1.85 -13.13
C ARG A 227 -14.40 -1.92 -13.01
N LEU A 228 -14.92 -2.41 -11.89
CA LEU A 228 -16.37 -2.50 -11.65
C LEU A 228 -17.01 -1.11 -11.63
N ARG A 229 -16.45 -0.14 -10.89
CA ARG A 229 -16.94 1.25 -10.86
C ARG A 229 -16.94 1.89 -12.26
N LEU A 230 -15.90 1.65 -13.05
CA LEU A 230 -15.84 2.15 -14.43
C LEU A 230 -16.87 1.49 -15.36
N GLN A 231 -17.13 0.20 -15.20
CA GLN A 231 -18.16 -0.52 -15.97
C GLN A 231 -19.57 -0.01 -15.66
N PHE A 232 -19.91 0.13 -14.36
CA PHE A 232 -21.21 0.68 -13.96
C PHE A 232 -21.37 2.15 -14.37
N GLY A 233 -20.32 2.98 -14.25
CA GLY A 233 -20.34 4.37 -14.72
C GLY A 233 -20.52 4.49 -16.24
N ARG A 234 -20.01 3.52 -17.03
CA ARG A 234 -20.27 3.46 -18.48
C ARG A 234 -21.69 2.98 -18.79
N ALA A 235 -22.22 2.01 -18.06
CA ALA A 235 -23.59 1.51 -18.23
C ALA A 235 -24.63 2.59 -17.91
N HIS A 236 -24.45 3.33 -16.81
CA HIS A 236 -25.32 4.44 -16.42
C HIS A 236 -25.32 5.57 -17.47
N ARG A 237 -24.14 5.97 -17.97
CA ARG A 237 -24.06 6.96 -19.07
C ARG A 237 -24.74 6.50 -20.36
N ARG A 238 -24.66 5.21 -20.70
CA ARG A 238 -25.36 4.65 -21.87
C ARG A 238 -26.88 4.63 -21.69
N ALA A 239 -27.37 4.36 -20.48
CA ALA A 239 -28.80 4.41 -20.18
C ALA A 239 -29.36 5.84 -20.31
N PHE A 240 -28.64 6.84 -19.79
CA PHE A 240 -29.01 8.25 -19.93
C PHE A 240 -28.94 8.76 -21.38
N ALA A 241 -27.96 8.30 -22.17
CA ALA A 241 -27.86 8.67 -23.59
C ALA A 241 -29.01 8.10 -24.43
N LYS A 242 -29.54 6.91 -24.08
CA LYS A 242 -30.72 6.33 -24.74
C LYS A 242 -32.01 7.06 -24.38
N SER A 243 -32.23 7.38 -23.10
CA SER A 243 -33.45 8.09 -22.68
C SER A 243 -33.50 9.55 -23.18
N GLY A 244 -32.34 10.19 -23.36
CA GLY A 244 -32.27 11.54 -23.96
C GLY A 244 -32.57 11.57 -25.46
N HIS A 245 -32.40 10.47 -26.20
CA HIS A 245 -32.70 10.39 -27.64
C HIS A 245 -34.16 10.03 -27.94
N GLU A 246 -34.83 9.28 -27.04
CA GLU A 246 -36.25 8.93 -27.17
C GLU A 246 -37.19 10.11 -26.87
N GLY A 247 -36.74 11.09 -26.08
CA GLY A 247 -37.52 12.31 -25.79
C GLY A 247 -37.52 13.37 -26.89
N VAL A 248 -36.66 13.26 -27.91
CA VAL A 248 -36.50 14.29 -28.98
C VAL A 248 -37.33 13.96 -30.24
N HIS A 249 -37.90 12.76 -30.33
CA HIS A 249 -38.75 12.33 -31.45
C HIS A 249 -40.24 12.20 -31.08
N ALA A 250 -40.65 12.70 -29.91
CA ALA A 250 -42.02 12.61 -29.40
C ALA A 250 -42.78 13.96 -29.37
N GLU A 251 -42.26 15.02 -29.99
CA GLU A 251 -42.98 16.28 -30.26
C GLU A 251 -43.28 16.45 -31.75
#